data_AF-A0AB73KGR1-F1
#
_entry.id   AF-A0AB73KGR1-F1
#
_cell.length_a   1.000
_cell.length_b   1.000
_cell.length_c   1.000
_cell.angle_alpha   90.00
_cell.angle_beta   90.00
_cell.angle_gamma   90.00
#
_symmetry.space_group_name_H-M   'P 1'
#
loop_
_entity.id
_entity.type
_entity.pdbx_description
1 polymer ?
#
loop_
_entity_poly.entity_id
_entity_poly.type
_entity_poly.pdbx_seq_one_letter_code
_entity_poly.pdbx_strand_id
1 'polypeptide(L)' 'MFGPPRAYPLDHVPGDDRFTEQFVKSMGALLVAHGYPPLDNLTDWGDFELALVEFLFDTHNERRAV' A
#
# COMPACT_ATOMS: atom_id res chain seq x y z
N MET A 1 0.43 -3.23 -30.92
CA MET A 1 0.97 -2.27 -29.94
C MET A 1 1.46 -3.06 -28.75
N PHE A 2 2.77 -3.19 -28.56
CA PHE A 2 3.35 -3.78 -27.35
C PHE A 2 3.69 -2.62 -26.43
N GLY A 3 2.86 -2.40 -25.40
CA GLY A 3 3.19 -1.47 -24.32
C GLY A 3 4.41 -1.96 -23.54
N PRO A 4 5.09 -1.08 -22.80
CA PRO A 4 6.26 -1.46 -22.00
C PRO A 4 5.91 -2.63 -21.06
N PRO A 5 6.88 -3.52 -20.76
CA PRO A 5 6.66 -4.62 -19.86
C PRO A 5 6.16 -4.09 -18.51
N ARG A 6 4.99 -4.56 -18.07
CA ARG A 6 4.48 -4.28 -16.72
C ARG A 6 5.30 -5.08 -15.72
N ALA A 7 6.44 -4.55 -15.33
CA ALA A 7 7.33 -5.12 -14.33
C ALA A 7 7.48 -4.14 -13.17
N TYR A 8 7.64 -4.67 -11.95
CA TYR A 8 7.93 -3.90 -10.75
C TYR A 8 9.45 -3.78 -10.53
N PRO A 9 9.91 -2.72 -9.83
CA PRO A 9 9.13 -1.60 -9.33
C PRO A 9 8.73 -0.64 -10.45
N LEU A 10 7.57 -0.01 -10.29
CA LEU A 10 7.08 0.99 -11.25
C LEU A 10 7.85 2.29 -11.04
N ASP A 11 8.23 2.96 -12.12
CA ASP A 11 8.91 4.26 -12.05
C ASP A 11 8.10 5.21 -11.16
N HIS A 12 8.78 5.88 -10.22
CA HIS A 12 8.16 6.89 -9.38
C HIS A 12 7.85 8.11 -10.23
N VAL A 13 6.56 8.37 -10.49
CA VAL A 13 6.11 9.58 -11.18
C VAL A 13 5.84 10.66 -10.12
N PRO A 14 6.46 11.85 -10.20
CA PRO A 14 6.09 12.94 -9.31
C PRO A 14 4.62 13.33 -9.56
N GLY A 15 3.78 13.32 -8.51
CA GLY A 15 2.32 13.53 -8.65
C GLY A 15 1.53 12.25 -8.93
N ASP A 16 2.07 11.10 -8.54
CA ASP A 16 1.41 9.83 -8.69
C ASP A 16 0.26 9.64 -7.69
N ASP A 17 -0.95 9.99 -8.14
CA ASP A 17 -2.20 9.89 -7.37
C ASP A 17 -2.67 8.43 -7.15
N ARG A 18 -1.85 7.41 -7.42
CA ARG A 18 -2.25 6.01 -7.15
C ARG A 18 -2.58 5.77 -5.67
N PHE A 19 -2.00 6.55 -4.76
CA PHE A 19 -2.25 6.50 -3.32
C PHE A 19 -3.03 7.71 -2.82
N THR A 20 -4.26 7.89 -3.32
CA THR A 20 -5.19 8.84 -2.72
C THR A 20 -5.68 8.38 -1.35
N GLU A 21 -6.10 9.32 -0.50
CA GLU A 21 -6.81 9.02 0.75
C GLU A 21 -8.01 8.08 0.51
N GLN A 22 -8.72 8.24 -0.62
CA GLN A 22 -9.83 7.38 -1.01
C GLN A 22 -9.39 5.94 -1.29
N PHE A 23 -8.22 5.74 -1.89
CA PHE A 23 -7.66 4.41 -2.10
C PHE A 23 -7.36 3.72 -0.76
N VAL A 24 -6.69 4.42 0.17
CA VAL A 24 -6.37 3.91 1.51
C VAL A 24 -7.65 3.50 2.25
N LYS A 25 -8.67 4.37 2.24
CA LYS A 25 -9.97 4.07 2.85
C LYS A 25 -10.66 2.85 2.24
N SER A 26 -10.61 2.72 0.91
CA SER A 26 -11.22 1.60 0.20
C SER A 26 -10.52 0.27 0.51
N MET A 27 -9.19 0.30 0.64
CA MET A 27 -8.40 -0.86 1.03
C MET A 27 -8.71 -1.28 2.48
N GLY A 28 -8.78 -0.33 3.41
CA GLY A 28 -9.16 -0.60 4.80
C GLY A 28 -10.55 -1.24 4.90
N ALA A 29 -11.54 -0.69 4.18
CA ALA A 29 -12.89 -1.25 4.14
C ALA A 29 -12.92 -2.68 3.57
N LEU A 30 -12.13 -2.96 2.52
CA LEU A 30 -12.01 -4.29 1.95
C LEU A 30 -11.44 -5.29 2.96
N LEU A 31 -10.36 -4.94 3.66
CA LEU A 31 -9.74 -5.81 4.66
C LEU A 31 -10.71 -6.12 5.81
N VAL A 32 -11.43 -5.11 6.32
CA VAL A 32 -12.47 -5.33 7.33
C VAL A 32 -13.56 -6.28 6.82
N ALA A 33 -14.01 -6.12 5.57
CA ALA A 33 -14.96 -7.04 4.94
C ALA A 33 -14.43 -8.48 4.82
N HIS A 34 -13.10 -8.66 4.81
CA HIS A 34 -12.42 -9.95 4.80
C HIS A 34 -12.06 -10.48 6.20
N GLY A 35 -12.54 -9.83 7.27
CA GLY A 35 -12.38 -10.32 8.65
C GLY A 35 -11.15 -9.80 9.39
N TYR A 36 -10.47 -8.78 8.85
CA TYR A 36 -9.45 -8.06 9.60
C TYR A 36 -10.10 -7.13 10.65
N PRO A 37 -9.36 -6.74 11.71
CA PRO A 37 -9.87 -5.83 12.73
C PRO A 37 -10.40 -4.51 12.14
N PRO A 38 -11.46 -3.93 12.73
CA PRO A 38 -11.99 -2.64 12.31
C PRO A 38 -11.00 -1.50 12.56
N LEU A 39 -11.06 -0.47 11.72
CA LEU A 39 -10.27 0.76 11.82
C LEU A 39 -11.12 1.86 12.45
N ASP A 40 -11.35 1.77 13.77
CA ASP A 40 -12.36 2.57 14.47
C ASP A 40 -11.83 3.91 14.97
N ASN A 41 -10.52 4.06 15.08
CA ASN A 41 -9.88 5.26 15.58
C ASN A 41 -8.63 5.67 14.77
N LEU A 42 -8.15 6.89 15.00
CA LEU A 42 -6.99 7.45 14.28
C LEU A 42 -5.71 6.63 14.42
N THR A 43 -5.52 5.93 15.54
CA THR A 43 -4.36 5.07 15.77
C THR A 43 -4.43 3.85 14.86
N ASP A 44 -5.59 3.19 14.78
CA ASP A 44 -5.79 2.02 13.90
C ASP A 44 -5.53 2.40 12.43
N TRP A 45 -6.01 3.57 12.01
CA TRP A 45 -5.74 4.11 10.67
C TRP A 45 -4.25 4.37 10.45
N GLY A 46 -3.56 4.96 11.43
CA GLY A 46 -2.11 5.20 11.35
C GLY A 46 -1.30 3.91 11.25
N ASP A 47 -1.62 2.91 12.06
CA ASP A 47 -0.95 1.59 12.03
C ASP A 47 -1.19 0.89 10.70
N PHE A 48 -2.42 0.96 10.17
CA PHE A 48 -2.76 0.43 8.85
C PHE A 48 -1.99 1.10 7.72
N GLU A 49 -1.94 2.43 7.70
CA GLU A 49 -1.21 3.20 6.70
C GLU A 49 0.28 2.88 6.73
N LEU A 50 0.87 2.78 7.92
CA LEU A 50 2.27 2.41 8.09
C LEU A 50 2.55 1.00 7.54
N ALA A 51 1.75 0.01 7.92
CA ALA A 51 1.89 -1.36 7.43
C ALA A 51 1.74 -1.46 5.90
N LEU A 52 0.82 -0.68 5.33
CA LEU A 52 0.62 -0.60 3.88
C LEU A 52 1.87 -0.03 3.18
N VAL A 53 2.44 1.05 3.72
CA VAL A 53 3.69 1.63 3.21
C VAL A 53 4.85 0.63 3.30
N GLU A 54 5.02 -0.05 4.43
CA GLU A 54 6.05 -1.07 4.61
C GLU A 54 5.91 -2.23 3.62
N PHE A 55 4.69 -2.70 3.37
CA PHE A 55 4.41 -3.76 2.40
C PHE A 55 4.75 -3.35 0.96
N LEU A 56 4.43 -2.12 0.57
CA LEU A 56 4.58 -1.64 -0.81
C LEU A 56 6.00 -1.24 -1.16
N PHE A 57 6.69 -0.61 -0.22
CA PHE A 57 8.03 -0.07 -0.44
C PHE A 57 9.13 -0.97 0.10
N ASP A 58 8.76 -2.14 0.63
CA ASP A 58 9.65 -3.26 0.85
C ASP A 58 10.93 -2.87 1.62
N THR A 59 10.75 -2.14 2.71
CA THR A 59 11.83 -1.82 3.66
C THR A 59 12.38 -3.09 4.35
N HIS A 60 11.85 -4.28 4.01
CA HIS A 60 12.21 -5.56 4.59
C HIS A 60 12.94 -6.53 3.65
N ASN A 61 12.81 -6.47 2.32
CA ASN A 61 13.60 -7.34 1.42
C ASN A 61 15.04 -6.87 1.17
N GLU A 62 15.41 -5.61 1.48
CA GLU A 62 16.83 -5.23 1.51
C GLU A 62 17.62 -6.07 2.55
N ARG A 63 16.96 -6.51 3.63
CA ARG A 63 17.57 -7.33 4.69
C ARG A 63 17.59 -8.84 4.42
N ARG A 64 16.96 -9.32 3.33
CA ARG A 64 17.02 -10.75 2.95
C ARG A 64 18.03 -11.05 1.83
N ALA A 65 18.68 -10.03 1.30
CA ALA A 65 19.71 -10.17 0.26
C ALA A 65 21.15 -10.32 0.80
N VAL A 66 21.30 -10.67 2.09
CA VAL A 66 22.59 -10.90 2.77
C VAL A 66 22.67 -12.31 3.34
#